data_AF-A0AAD8MK68-F1
#
_entry.id   AF-A0AAD8MK68-F1
#
_cell.length_a   1.000
_cell.length_b   1.000
_cell.length_c   1.000
_cell.angle_alpha   90.00
_cell.angle_beta   90.00
_cell.angle_gamma   90.00
#
_symmetry.space_group_name_H-M   'P 1'
#
loop_
_entity.id
_entity.type
_entity.pdbx_description
1 polymer ?
#
loop_
_entity_poly.entity_id
_entity_poly.type
_entity_poly.pdbx_seq_one_letter_code
_entity_poly.pdbx_strand_id
1 'polypeptide(L)'
;MSYVDPYSLTEIGGTLTSENLNNLLAVDIVIDCHDGFEKKEKLLYFIKDGSVKILSIQDLLMKTTQELKYVHYLLRWKNQVYKVWAGMILSTIRRRLDGNSNFDGNYIPMYLNQRGQDVEMQRGTAVKEVTFGMTQLTLNPDGKEIAYLLLEEHSLQKSSIQNLRAAIYQINEEDEELRNLKERLIQILEEKEESLLSNFLKMNLFYHKA
;
A
#
# COMPACT_ATOMS: atom_id res chain seq x y z
N MET A 1 19.87 -10.31 23.01
CA MET A 1 19.73 -10.87 21.65
C MET A 1 18.93 -9.87 20.83
N SER A 2 19.49 -9.33 19.76
CA SER A 2 18.76 -8.48 18.82
C SER A 2 17.77 -9.35 18.06
N TYR A 3 16.48 -9.07 18.22
CA TYR A 3 15.42 -9.72 17.43
C TYR A 3 15.63 -9.36 15.95
N VAL A 4 15.84 -10.37 15.12
CA VAL A 4 15.87 -10.23 13.66
C VAL A 4 14.46 -10.48 13.18
N ASP A 5 13.84 -9.47 12.58
CA ASP A 5 12.51 -9.59 11.99
C ASP A 5 12.61 -10.38 10.66
N PRO A 6 12.16 -11.66 10.62
CA PRO A 6 12.28 -12.48 9.42
C PRO A 6 11.34 -12.00 8.30
N TYR A 7 10.41 -11.08 8.61
CA TYR A 7 9.43 -10.56 7.67
C TYR A 7 9.75 -9.14 7.22
N SER A 8 10.91 -8.58 7.58
CA SER A 8 11.30 -7.22 7.22
C SER A 8 11.17 -6.97 5.71
N LEU A 9 10.75 -5.75 5.35
CA LEU A 9 10.81 -5.26 3.96
C LEU A 9 12.24 -4.84 3.56
N THR A 10 13.16 -4.85 4.52
CA THR A 10 14.59 -4.57 4.33
C THR A 10 15.46 -5.75 4.75
N GLU A 11 16.66 -5.82 4.19
CA GLU A 11 17.73 -6.67 4.73
C GLU A 11 18.14 -6.22 6.14
N ILE A 12 18.73 -7.13 6.92
CA ILE A 12 19.15 -6.87 8.30
C ILE A 12 20.21 -5.75 8.30
N GLY A 13 19.88 -4.61 8.92
CA GLY A 13 20.75 -3.42 8.96
C GLY A 13 20.61 -2.48 7.76
N GLY A 14 19.72 -2.79 6.80
CA GLY A 14 19.41 -1.93 5.67
C GLY A 14 18.45 -0.79 6.04
N THR A 15 18.64 0.37 5.41
CA THR A 15 17.72 1.52 5.51
C THR A 15 16.44 1.23 4.73
N LEU A 16 15.28 1.46 5.36
CA LEU A 16 13.99 1.34 4.69
C LEU A 16 13.78 2.50 3.71
N THR A 17 13.78 2.19 2.41
CA THR A 17 13.56 3.15 1.32
C THR A 17 12.13 3.10 0.78
N SER A 18 11.72 4.07 -0.03
CA SER A 18 10.44 4.00 -0.74
C SER A 18 10.33 2.76 -1.64
N GLU A 19 11.42 2.28 -2.23
CA GLU A 19 11.45 1.08 -3.05
C GLU A 19 11.15 -0.18 -2.23
N ASN A 20 11.70 -0.28 -1.01
CA ASN A 20 11.39 -1.37 -0.08
C ASN A 20 9.91 -1.38 0.32
N LEU A 21 9.34 -0.20 0.59
CA LEU A 21 7.91 -0.07 0.90
C LEU A 21 7.05 -0.41 -0.32
N ASN A 22 7.43 0.04 -1.51
CA ASN A 22 6.70 -0.22 -2.75
C ASN A 22 6.72 -1.70 -3.17
N ASN A 23 7.58 -2.54 -2.58
CA ASN A 23 7.49 -3.99 -2.74
C ASN A 23 6.25 -4.58 -2.06
N LEU A 24 5.70 -3.93 -1.04
CA LEU A 24 4.44 -4.32 -0.42
C LEU A 24 3.26 -3.82 -1.29
N LEU A 25 2.70 -4.76 -2.07
CA LEU A 25 1.60 -4.50 -2.97
C LEU A 25 0.30 -4.22 -2.25
N ALA A 26 -0.05 -4.98 -1.22
CA ALA A 26 -1.33 -4.83 -0.53
C ALA A 26 -1.24 -5.46 0.86
N VAL A 27 -2.16 -5.06 1.72
CA VAL A 27 -2.37 -5.70 3.02
C VAL A 27 -3.84 -6.08 3.18
N ASP A 28 -4.10 -7.24 3.76
CA ASP A 28 -5.46 -7.68 4.05
C ASP A 28 -5.46 -8.50 5.35
N ILE A 29 -6.59 -8.53 6.06
CA ILE A 29 -6.73 -9.27 7.32
C ILE A 29 -7.55 -10.52 7.07
N VAL A 30 -7.03 -11.65 7.56
CA VAL A 30 -7.70 -12.95 7.49
C VAL A 30 -7.83 -13.57 8.87
N ILE A 31 -8.81 -14.46 9.01
CA ILE A 31 -9.00 -15.31 10.17
C ILE A 31 -8.34 -16.66 9.90
N ASP A 32 -7.41 -17.04 10.76
CA ASP A 32 -6.80 -18.36 10.77
C ASP A 32 -7.69 -19.36 11.53
N CYS A 33 -8.04 -20.47 10.86
CA CYS A 33 -8.90 -21.53 11.38
C CYS A 33 -8.18 -22.87 11.58
N HIS A 34 -6.85 -22.92 11.50
CA HIS A 34 -6.08 -24.17 11.52
C HIS A 34 -6.30 -25.00 12.82
N ASP A 35 -6.44 -24.34 13.98
CA ASP A 35 -6.40 -25.02 15.29
C ASP A 35 -7.75 -25.09 16.04
N GLY A 36 -8.88 -24.76 15.39
CA GLY A 36 -10.23 -25.08 15.87
C GLY A 36 -10.73 -24.47 17.20
N PHE A 37 -9.88 -23.83 18.02
CA PHE A 37 -10.27 -23.38 19.37
C PHE A 37 -10.15 -21.87 19.62
N GLU A 38 -9.31 -21.13 18.88
CA GLU A 38 -9.31 -19.66 18.90
C GLU A 38 -9.08 -19.10 17.50
N LYS A 39 -10.03 -18.29 17.00
CA LYS A 39 -9.86 -17.50 15.78
C LYS A 39 -8.72 -16.51 16.00
N LYS A 40 -7.62 -16.66 15.26
CA LYS A 40 -6.50 -15.72 15.32
C LYS A 40 -6.50 -14.89 14.04
N GLU A 41 -6.75 -13.60 14.20
CA GLU A 41 -6.61 -12.64 13.12
C GLU A 41 -5.13 -12.55 12.71
N LYS A 42 -4.87 -12.54 11.41
CA LYS A 42 -3.55 -12.43 10.80
C LYS A 42 -3.58 -11.35 9.73
N LEU A 43 -2.48 -10.61 9.61
CA LEU A 43 -2.30 -9.66 8.51
C LEU A 43 -1.47 -10.31 7.41
N LEU A 44 -1.95 -10.22 6.18
CA LEU A 44 -1.25 -10.64 4.98
C LEU A 44 -0.48 -9.46 4.40
N TYR A 45 0.77 -9.69 4.03
CA TYR A 45 1.55 -8.80 3.17
C TYR A 45 1.68 -9.46 1.80
N PHE A 46 1.07 -8.86 0.79
CA PHE A 46 1.27 -9.28 -0.60
C PHE A 46 2.49 -8.59 -1.17
N ILE A 47 3.52 -9.34 -1.55
CA ILE A 47 4.78 -8.81 -2.05
C ILE A 47 4.83 -8.86 -3.58
N LYS A 48 5.55 -7.93 -4.19
CA LYS A 48 5.67 -7.78 -5.66
C LYS A 48 6.20 -9.03 -6.37
N ASP A 49 6.99 -9.86 -5.68
CA ASP A 49 7.52 -11.13 -6.19
C ASP A 49 6.49 -12.28 -6.20
N GLY A 50 5.26 -12.02 -5.73
CA GLY A 50 4.17 -12.99 -5.62
C GLY A 50 4.14 -13.74 -4.28
N SER A 51 5.10 -13.51 -3.39
CA SER A 51 5.08 -14.09 -2.05
C SER A 51 4.03 -13.42 -1.15
N VAL A 52 3.50 -14.19 -0.20
CA VAL A 52 2.58 -13.68 0.83
C VAL A 52 3.18 -13.95 2.21
N LYS A 53 3.47 -12.90 2.97
CA LYS A 53 3.90 -13.03 4.37
C LYS A 53 2.68 -12.95 5.28
N ILE A 54 2.61 -13.83 6.28
CA ILE A 54 1.51 -13.90 7.25
C ILE A 54 2.04 -13.44 8.60
N LEU A 55 1.49 -12.35 9.14
CA LEU A 55 1.96 -11.71 10.35
C LEU A 55 0.92 -11.82 11.46
N SER A 56 1.37 -12.10 12.69
CA SER A 56 0.56 -11.82 13.87
C SER A 56 0.57 -10.32 14.18
N ILE A 57 -0.37 -9.87 15.02
CA ILE A 57 -0.36 -8.49 15.51
C ILE A 57 0.96 -8.18 16.24
N GLN A 58 1.53 -9.13 16.97
CA GLN A 58 2.79 -8.92 17.70
C GLN A 58 3.96 -8.68 16.73
N ASP A 59 4.05 -9.49 15.67
CA ASP A 59 5.08 -9.33 14.62
C ASP A 59 4.94 -7.98 13.93
N LEU A 60 3.71 -7.56 13.61
CA LEU A 60 3.44 -6.26 13.02
C LEU A 60 3.88 -5.13 13.94
N LEU A 61 3.55 -5.18 15.22
CA LEU A 61 3.87 -4.10 16.16
C LEU A 61 5.37 -4.02 16.50
N MET A 62 6.20 -4.97 16.06
CA MET A 62 7.66 -4.89 16.12
C MET A 62 8.30 -4.20 14.90
N LYS A 63 7.54 -4.00 13.81
CA LYS A 63 8.03 -3.31 12.59
C LYS A 63 8.49 -1.90 12.86
N THR A 64 9.27 -1.32 11.94
CA THR A 64 9.71 0.09 12.04
C THR A 64 8.52 1.05 12.00
N THR A 65 8.69 2.26 12.56
CA THR A 65 7.61 3.27 12.54
C THR A 65 7.19 3.64 11.13
N GLN A 66 8.12 3.68 10.19
CA GLN A 66 7.83 4.02 8.79
C GLN A 66 7.04 2.91 8.07
N GLU A 67 7.39 1.64 8.28
CA GLU A 67 6.61 0.50 7.78
C GLU A 67 5.20 0.47 8.37
N LEU A 68 5.05 0.74 9.68
CA LEU A 68 3.75 0.85 10.32
C LEU A 68 2.89 1.98 9.71
N LYS A 69 3.48 3.15 9.42
CA LYS A 69 2.76 4.24 8.75
C LYS A 69 2.29 3.83 7.35
N TYR A 70 3.12 3.11 6.60
CA TYR A 70 2.78 2.62 5.27
C TYR A 70 1.67 1.56 5.32
N VAL A 71 1.77 0.59 6.23
CA VAL A 71 0.73 -0.43 6.43
C VAL A 71 -0.59 0.19 6.84
N HIS A 72 -0.58 1.18 7.75
CA HIS A 72 -1.77 1.93 8.12
C HIS A 72 -2.41 2.63 6.91
N TYR A 73 -1.60 3.18 6.01
CA TYR A 73 -2.06 3.79 4.77
C TYR A 73 -2.68 2.78 3.78
N LEU A 74 -2.12 1.58 3.69
CA LEU A 74 -2.67 0.52 2.85
C LEU A 74 -3.95 -0.10 3.44
N LEU A 75 -4.08 -0.12 4.77
CA LEU A 75 -5.18 -0.77 5.47
C LEU A 75 -6.48 0.06 5.39
N ARG A 76 -7.22 -0.10 4.30
CA ARG A 76 -8.55 0.51 4.12
C ARG A 76 -9.57 -0.12 5.05
N TRP A 77 -10.38 0.70 5.73
CA TRP A 77 -11.33 0.20 6.72
C TRP A 77 -12.53 -0.48 6.07
N LYS A 78 -12.53 -1.81 6.07
CA LYS A 78 -13.63 -2.61 5.51
C LYS A 78 -14.66 -3.03 6.56
N ASN A 79 -14.23 -3.28 7.81
CA ASN A 79 -15.09 -3.73 8.90
C ASN A 79 -14.49 -3.41 10.29
N GLN A 80 -15.09 -3.96 11.36
CA GLN A 80 -14.66 -3.71 12.74
C GLN A 80 -13.26 -4.27 13.05
N VAL A 81 -12.88 -5.42 12.48
CA VAL A 81 -11.55 -6.02 12.68
C VAL A 81 -10.46 -5.08 12.14
N TYR A 82 -10.67 -4.55 10.94
CA TYR A 82 -9.78 -3.57 10.34
C TYR A 82 -9.61 -2.30 11.20
N LYS A 83 -10.71 -1.80 11.77
CA LYS A 83 -10.67 -0.64 12.67
C LYS A 83 -9.84 -0.91 13.92
N VAL A 84 -9.96 -2.11 14.50
CA VAL A 84 -9.18 -2.52 15.67
C VAL A 84 -7.69 -2.58 15.34
N TRP A 85 -7.31 -3.24 14.25
CA TRP A 85 -5.91 -3.31 13.80
C TRP A 85 -5.34 -1.93 13.47
N ALA A 86 -6.07 -1.10 12.73
CA ALA A 86 -5.66 0.27 12.43
C ALA A 86 -5.43 1.08 13.72
N GLY A 87 -6.32 0.96 14.71
CA GLY A 87 -6.18 1.61 16.02
C GLY A 87 -4.94 1.14 16.79
N MET A 88 -4.64 -0.16 16.75
CA MET A 88 -3.42 -0.71 17.38
C MET A 88 -2.14 -0.19 16.71
N ILE A 89 -2.10 -0.16 15.38
CA ILE A 89 -0.99 0.41 14.61
C ILE A 89 -0.79 1.88 14.96
N LEU A 90 -1.86 2.67 14.88
CA LEU A 90 -1.82 4.12 15.13
C LEU A 90 -1.38 4.44 16.57
N SER A 91 -1.88 3.71 17.56
CA SER A 91 -1.46 3.87 18.96
C SER A 91 0.02 3.57 19.16
N THR A 92 0.56 2.60 18.43
CA THR A 92 1.97 2.21 18.49
C THR A 92 2.86 3.24 17.82
N ILE A 93 2.46 3.77 16.66
CA ILE A 93 3.14 4.90 16.00
C ILE A 93 3.20 6.11 16.94
N ARG A 94 2.07 6.50 17.53
CA ARG A 94 1.99 7.66 18.45
C ARG A 94 2.88 7.50 19.68
N ARG A 95 2.91 6.30 20.28
CA ARG A 95 3.77 6.00 21.44
C ARG A 95 5.26 6.13 21.11
N ARG A 96 5.68 5.78 19.89
CA ARG A 96 7.09 5.82 19.47
C ARG A 96 7.57 7.19 19.02
N LEU A 97 6.66 8.11 18.72
CA LEU A 97 6.98 9.47 18.28
C LEU A 97 6.92 10.48 19.45
N ASP A 98 7.00 9.98 20.69
CA ASP A 98 7.07 10.75 21.94
C ASP A 98 6.01 11.86 22.10
N GLY A 99 4.83 11.68 21.49
CA GLY A 99 3.71 12.62 21.59
C GLY A 99 3.90 13.98 20.90
N ASN A 100 5.09 14.28 20.37
CA ASN A 100 5.42 15.56 19.72
C ASN A 100 5.19 15.58 18.20
N SER A 101 4.84 14.43 17.60
CA SER A 101 4.44 14.37 16.20
C SER A 101 2.92 14.35 16.05
N ASN A 102 2.37 15.30 15.29
CA ASN A 102 0.99 15.29 14.81
C ASN A 102 0.82 14.27 13.66
N PHE A 103 1.18 13.00 13.88
CA PHE A 103 0.78 11.97 12.92
C PHE A 103 -0.74 11.78 13.04
N ASP A 104 -1.45 12.45 12.13
CA ASP A 104 -2.90 12.45 11.98
C ASP A 104 -3.44 11.17 11.34
N GLY A 105 -2.54 10.27 10.91
CA GLY A 105 -2.88 9.04 10.19
C GLY A 105 -2.62 9.12 8.69
N ASN A 106 -2.27 10.30 8.16
CA ASN A 106 -1.98 10.50 6.75
C ASN A 106 -0.54 10.14 6.43
N TYR A 107 -0.36 9.09 5.62
CA TYR A 107 0.91 8.80 4.98
C TYR A 107 1.02 9.57 3.67
N ILE A 108 2.19 10.16 3.42
CA ILE A 108 2.53 10.77 2.15
C ILE A 108 3.34 9.72 1.37
N PRO A 109 2.83 9.22 0.23
CA PRO A 109 3.60 8.33 -0.65
C PRO A 109 4.92 8.97 -1.04
N MET A 110 5.95 8.13 -1.22
CA MET A 110 7.29 8.59 -1.58
C MET A 110 7.75 7.85 -2.83
N TYR A 111 8.66 8.46 -3.58
CA TYR A 111 9.32 7.86 -4.73
C TYR A 111 10.79 8.33 -4.79
N LEU A 112 11.62 7.61 -5.54
CA LEU A 112 13.00 8.03 -5.78
C LEU A 112 13.04 9.09 -6.87
N ASN A 113 13.67 10.25 -6.62
CA ASN A 113 13.96 11.23 -7.68
C ASN A 113 15.11 10.78 -8.59
N GLN A 114 15.39 11.58 -9.62
CA GLN A 114 16.54 11.41 -10.53
C GLN A 114 17.90 11.26 -9.84
N ARG A 115 18.04 11.70 -8.58
CA ARG A 115 19.27 11.57 -7.77
C ARG A 115 19.27 10.32 -6.87
N GLY A 116 18.24 9.48 -6.94
CA GLY A 116 18.07 8.31 -6.09
C GLY A 116 17.72 8.63 -4.64
N GLN A 117 17.16 9.82 -4.38
CA GLN A 117 16.73 10.24 -3.04
C GLN A 117 15.23 10.05 -2.89
N ASP A 118 14.80 9.61 -1.70
CA ASP A 118 13.38 9.56 -1.36
C ASP A 118 12.81 10.99 -1.29
N VAL A 119 11.77 11.23 -2.08
CA VAL A 119 10.98 12.47 -2.07
C VAL A 119 9.51 12.16 -1.90
N GLU A 120 8.83 13.07 -1.22
CA GLU A 120 7.39 13.04 -1.05
C GLU A 120 6.66 13.31 -2.37
N MET A 121 5.66 12.48 -2.63
CA MET A 121 4.72 12.67 -3.73
C MET A 121 3.87 13.90 -3.47
N GLN A 122 3.76 14.75 -4.48
CA GLN A 122 2.98 15.99 -4.41
C GLN A 122 1.56 15.75 -4.91
N ARG A 123 0.55 16.09 -4.11
CA ARG A 123 -0.86 15.98 -4.53
C ARG A 123 -1.16 16.93 -5.70
N GLY A 124 -2.09 16.55 -6.56
CA GLY A 124 -2.56 17.41 -7.66
C GLY A 124 -1.53 17.66 -8.77
N THR A 125 -0.45 16.86 -8.83
CA THR A 125 0.63 17.03 -9.83
C THR A 125 0.49 16.12 -11.06
N ALA A 126 -0.55 15.28 -11.12
CA ALA A 126 -0.78 14.46 -12.30
C ALA A 126 -1.17 15.35 -13.49
N VAL A 127 -0.44 15.22 -14.60
CA VAL A 127 -0.71 15.96 -15.83
C VAL A 127 -1.35 15.02 -16.84
N LYS A 128 -2.55 15.36 -17.32
CA LYS A 128 -3.21 14.66 -18.41
C LYS A 128 -2.70 15.18 -19.75
N GLU A 129 -2.19 14.30 -20.59
CA GLU A 129 -1.65 14.65 -21.89
C GLU A 129 -2.03 13.62 -22.96
N VAL A 130 -1.90 14.01 -24.23
CA VAL A 130 -2.15 13.15 -25.39
C VAL A 130 -0.83 12.97 -26.13
N THR A 131 -0.34 11.74 -26.16
CA THR A 131 0.93 11.37 -26.80
C THR A 131 0.66 10.28 -27.83
N PHE A 132 1.04 10.49 -29.09
CA PHE A 132 0.74 9.57 -30.21
C PHE A 132 -0.75 9.17 -30.34
N GLY A 133 -1.67 10.09 -30.02
CA GLY A 133 -3.12 9.83 -30.05
C GLY A 133 -3.66 9.03 -28.86
N MET A 134 -2.79 8.66 -27.90
CA MET A 134 -3.17 8.00 -26.66
C MET A 134 -3.24 9.01 -25.52
N THR A 135 -4.28 8.92 -24.70
CA THR A 135 -4.42 9.75 -23.50
C THR A 135 -3.72 9.08 -22.32
N GLN A 136 -2.88 9.84 -21.62
CA GLN A 136 -2.11 9.34 -20.47
C GLN A 136 -2.07 10.35 -19.32
N LEU A 137 -1.82 9.86 -18.11
CA LEU A 137 -1.38 10.67 -16.98
C LEU A 137 0.12 10.53 -16.79
N THR A 138 0.81 11.66 -16.69
CA THR A 138 2.20 11.74 -16.26
C THR A 138 2.25 11.96 -14.75
N LEU A 139 2.98 11.07 -14.08
CA LEU A 139 3.09 10.95 -12.63
C LEU A 139 4.57 11.08 -12.25
N ASN A 140 4.83 11.66 -11.07
CA ASN A 140 6.20 11.84 -10.55
C ASN A 140 7.18 12.41 -11.59
N PRO A 141 6.96 13.63 -12.11
CA PRO A 141 7.77 14.19 -13.19
C PRO A 141 9.27 14.31 -12.84
N ASP A 142 9.60 14.46 -11.55
CA ASP A 142 10.97 14.52 -11.04
C ASP A 142 11.51 13.15 -10.60
N GLY A 143 10.76 12.08 -10.88
CA GLY A 143 11.10 10.69 -10.57
C GLY A 143 12.35 10.22 -11.29
N LYS A 144 13.04 9.26 -10.68
CA LYS A 144 14.11 8.49 -11.31
C LYS A 144 13.63 7.88 -12.63
N GLU A 145 12.38 7.45 -12.62
CA GLU A 145 11.63 7.00 -13.78
C GLU A 145 10.33 7.79 -13.82
N ILE A 146 10.05 8.44 -14.95
CA ILE A 146 8.77 9.11 -15.16
C ILE A 146 7.71 8.01 -15.28
N ALA A 147 6.70 8.06 -14.43
CA ALA A 147 5.64 7.07 -14.41
C ALA A 147 4.49 7.56 -15.30
N TYR A 148 4.13 6.75 -16.29
CA TYR A 148 2.99 7.02 -17.17
C TYR A 148 1.86 6.04 -16.88
N LEU A 149 0.63 6.54 -16.89
CA LEU A 149 -0.59 5.73 -16.81
C LEU A 149 -1.45 5.98 -18.05
N LEU A 150 -1.46 5.03 -18.98
CA LEU A 150 -2.33 5.07 -20.15
C LEU A 150 -3.80 4.89 -19.73
N LEU A 151 -4.69 5.74 -20.23
CA LEU A 151 -6.10 5.80 -19.80
C LEU A 151 -7.05 4.91 -20.61
N GLU A 152 -6.52 4.16 -21.57
CA GLU A 152 -7.27 3.12 -22.30
C GLU A 152 -7.65 1.97 -21.36
N GLU A 153 -8.87 1.43 -21.48
CA GLU A 153 -9.42 0.39 -20.60
C GLU A 153 -8.47 -0.80 -20.41
N HIS A 154 -8.00 -1.39 -21.51
CA HIS A 154 -7.11 -2.54 -21.47
C HIS A 154 -5.75 -2.23 -20.82
N SER A 155 -5.29 -0.99 -20.95
CA SER A 155 -4.02 -0.53 -20.38
C SER A 155 -4.16 -0.28 -18.88
N LEU A 156 -5.25 0.35 -18.44
CA LEU A 156 -5.57 0.55 -17.02
C LEU A 156 -5.67 -0.77 -16.26
N GLN A 157 -6.30 -1.79 -16.85
CA GLN A 157 -6.40 -3.12 -16.26
C GLN A 157 -5.04 -3.82 -16.12
N LYS A 158 -4.05 -3.48 -16.96
CA LYS A 158 -2.67 -4.01 -16.89
C LYS A 158 -1.75 -3.20 -15.97
N SER A 159 -2.16 -2.01 -15.54
CA SER A 159 -1.35 -1.14 -14.69
C SER A 159 -0.99 -1.79 -13.35
N SER A 160 0.19 -1.46 -12.84
CA SER A 160 0.63 -1.92 -11.52
C SER A 160 -0.20 -1.26 -10.42
N ILE A 161 -0.32 -1.92 -9.27
CA ILE A 161 -0.97 -1.36 -8.07
C ILE A 161 -0.30 -0.04 -7.66
N GLN A 162 1.03 0.05 -7.78
CA GLN A 162 1.80 1.25 -7.46
C GLN A 162 1.44 2.42 -8.38
N ASN A 163 1.33 2.18 -9.69
CA ASN A 163 0.97 3.23 -10.64
C ASN A 163 -0.46 3.73 -10.39
N LEU A 164 -1.39 2.81 -10.09
CA LEU A 164 -2.76 3.19 -9.71
C LEU A 164 -2.78 4.04 -8.45
N ARG A 165 -2.02 3.66 -7.40
CA ARG A 165 -1.93 4.46 -6.16
C ARG A 165 -1.30 5.83 -6.37
N ALA A 166 -0.22 5.90 -7.14
CA ALA A 166 0.42 7.16 -7.49
C ALA A 166 -0.56 8.08 -8.22
N ALA A 167 -1.28 7.56 -9.21
CA ALA A 167 -2.31 8.31 -9.93
C ALA A 167 -3.43 8.80 -9.00
N ILE A 168 -4.00 7.91 -8.17
CA ILE A 168 -5.06 8.28 -7.21
C ILE A 168 -4.59 9.39 -6.27
N TYR A 169 -3.33 9.37 -5.86
CA TYR A 169 -2.77 10.41 -4.97
C TYR A 169 -2.50 11.73 -5.69
N GLN A 170 -2.01 11.69 -6.94
CA GLN A 170 -1.57 12.88 -7.68
C GLN A 170 -2.66 13.52 -8.53
N ILE A 171 -3.79 12.86 -8.77
CA ILE A 171 -4.93 13.46 -9.46
C ILE A 171 -5.54 14.59 -8.61
N ASN A 172 -5.71 15.76 -9.24
CA ASN A 172 -6.48 16.87 -8.69
C ASN A 172 -7.99 16.63 -8.90
N GLU A 173 -8.80 16.93 -7.90
CA GLU A 173 -10.26 16.71 -7.92
C GLU A 173 -11.06 17.96 -8.32
N GLU A 174 -10.38 19.05 -8.68
CA GLU A 174 -11.02 20.29 -9.15
C GLU A 174 -11.68 20.14 -10.53
N ASP A 175 -11.24 19.17 -11.34
CA ASP A 175 -11.81 18.83 -12.64
C ASP A 175 -12.71 17.59 -12.50
N GLU A 176 -13.96 17.69 -12.98
CA GLU A 176 -14.94 16.61 -12.92
C GLU A 176 -14.50 15.36 -13.70
N GLU A 177 -13.81 15.52 -14.83
CA GLU A 177 -13.27 14.40 -15.60
C GLU A 177 -12.20 13.66 -14.80
N LEU A 178 -11.29 14.40 -14.16
CA LEU A 178 -10.24 13.82 -13.33
C LEU A 178 -10.80 13.18 -12.06
N ARG A 179 -11.86 13.75 -11.47
CA ARG A 179 -12.58 13.14 -10.35
C ARG A 179 -13.19 11.80 -10.74
N ASN A 180 -13.92 11.75 -11.86
CA ASN A 180 -14.51 10.51 -12.36
C ASN A 180 -13.42 9.46 -12.70
N LEU A 181 -12.30 9.90 -13.27
CA LEU A 181 -11.15 9.05 -13.51
C LEU A 181 -10.60 8.49 -12.19
N LYS A 182 -10.42 9.32 -11.17
CA LYS A 182 -9.92 8.89 -9.86
C LYS A 182 -10.81 7.82 -9.22
N GLU A 183 -12.12 7.99 -9.25
CA GLU A 183 -13.07 6.99 -8.76
C GLU A 183 -12.93 5.65 -9.50
N ARG A 184 -12.77 5.70 -10.82
CA ARG A 184 -12.51 4.50 -11.63
C ARG A 184 -11.18 3.83 -11.28
N LEU A 185 -10.11 4.61 -11.08
CA LEU A 185 -8.82 4.05 -10.66
C LEU A 185 -8.89 3.40 -9.27
N ILE A 186 -9.69 3.97 -8.36
CA ILE A 186 -9.96 3.38 -7.04
C ILE A 186 -10.63 2.01 -7.19
N GLN A 187 -11.65 1.88 -8.05
CA GLN A 187 -12.32 0.60 -8.30
C GLN A 187 -11.36 -0.45 -8.87
N ILE A 188 -10.56 -0.10 -9.88
CA ILE A 188 -9.58 -1.02 -10.48
C ILE A 188 -8.53 -1.46 -9.45
N LEU A 189 -8.08 -0.53 -8.59
CA LEU A 189 -7.16 -0.84 -7.51
C LEU A 189 -7.77 -1.84 -6.52
N GLU A 190 -9.03 -1.63 -6.11
CA GLU A 190 -9.74 -2.53 -5.21
C GLU A 190 -9.96 -3.92 -5.81
N GLU A 191 -10.31 -4.01 -7.09
CA GLU A 191 -10.42 -5.29 -7.81
C GLU A 191 -9.10 -6.06 -7.84
N LYS A 192 -7.97 -5.36 -8.05
CA LYS A 192 -6.63 -5.96 -8.03
C LYS A 192 -6.24 -6.46 -6.64
N GLU A 193 -6.50 -5.67 -5.60
CA GLU A 193 -6.25 -6.06 -4.21
C GLU A 193 -7.13 -7.25 -3.80
N GLU A 194 -8.40 -7.26 -4.19
CA GLU A 194 -9.31 -8.38 -3.94
C GLU A 194 -8.92 -9.64 -4.71
N SER A 195 -8.38 -9.49 -5.92
CA SER A 195 -7.84 -10.62 -6.69
C SER A 195 -6.65 -11.28 -5.98
N LEU A 196 -5.75 -10.49 -5.40
CA LEU A 196 -4.64 -11.01 -4.59
C LEU A 196 -5.15 -11.84 -3.41
N LEU A 197 -6.11 -11.29 -2.65
CA LEU A 197 -6.74 -12.01 -1.53
C LEU A 197 -7.45 -13.29 -1.99
N SER A 198 -8.27 -13.18 -3.04
CA SER A 198 -9.03 -14.31 -3.56
C SER A 198 -8.13 -15.46 -4.01
N ASN A 199 -7.01 -15.15 -4.66
CA ASN A 199 -6.03 -16.14 -5.08
C ASN A 199 -5.37 -16.81 -3.87
N PHE A 200 -4.99 -16.03 -2.86
CA PHE A 200 -4.44 -16.58 -1.61
C PHE A 200 -5.42 -17.53 -0.91
N LEU A 201 -6.68 -17.12 -0.73
CA LEU A 201 -7.70 -17.91 -0.05
C LEU A 201 -8.03 -19.21 -0.81
N LYS A 202 -8.03 -19.20 -2.14
CA LYS A 202 -8.21 -20.42 -2.96
C LYS A 202 -7.07 -21.42 -2.75
N MET A 203 -5.85 -20.94 -2.50
CA MET A 203 -4.69 -21.80 -2.28
C MET A 203 -4.53 -22.22 -0.82
N ASN A 204 -5.16 -21.52 0.13
CA ASN A 204 -4.98 -21.74 1.57
C ASN A 204 -6.34 -21.87 2.28
N LEU A 205 -6.86 -23.09 2.31
CA LEU A 205 -8.22 -23.41 2.78
C LEU A 205 -8.49 -23.14 4.27
N PHE A 206 -7.43 -22.95 5.07
CA PHE A 206 -7.53 -22.69 6.51
C PHE A 206 -7.70 -21.20 6.85
N TYR A 207 -7.71 -20.32 5.85
CA TYR A 207 -7.93 -18.90 6.04
C TYR A 207 -9.29 -18.47 5.49
N HIS A 208 -9.92 -17.53 6.19
CA HIS A 208 -11.12 -16.86 5.74
C HIS A 208 -10.92 -15.35 5.78
N LYS A 209 -11.60 -14.62 4.89
CA LYS A 209 -11.64 -13.16 4.94
C LYS A 209 -12.21 -12.71 6.28
N ALA A 210 -11.53 -11.76 6.95
CA ALA A 210 -11.96 -11.21 8.22
C ALA A 210 -13.14 -10.23 8.09
#